data_AF-A0AA88YH63-F1
#
_entry.id   AF-A0AA88YH63-F1
#
_cell.length_a   1.000
_cell.length_b   1.000
_cell.length_c   1.000
_cell.angle_alpha   90.00
_cell.angle_beta   90.00
_cell.angle_gamma   90.00
#
_symmetry.space_group_name_H-M   'P 1'
#
loop_
_entity.id
_entity.type
_entity.pdbx_description
1 polymer ?
#
loop_
_entity_poly.entity_id
_entity_poly.type
_entity_poly.pdbx_seq_one_letter_code
_entity_poly.pdbx_strand_id
1 'polypeptide(L)'
;MPLEPSDTNASQNNLLQHLDTLITARLSDFETRFSEQQKEMSSVHLAKIEGLTAKSAYQFKRKGNEQQYKHSVDVCEKLQAANTALSSQPVSSSSLECARSKISEGIDLLTHRQKLIKLADSSKHGWKVVEQYETHQLASDSDDEKRIHKAEARCEKIAKEERVHRSRKAKRWTPYPTQ
;
A
#
# COMPACT_ATOMS: atom_id res chain seq x y z
N MET A 1 -6.65 57.91 -54.34
CA MET A 1 -7.41 58.10 -53.09
C MET A 1 -7.41 56.75 -52.38
N PRO A 2 -6.65 56.55 -51.29
CA PRO A 2 -6.56 55.25 -50.61
C PRO A 2 -7.84 55.00 -49.80
N LEU A 3 -8.38 53.79 -49.89
CA LEU A 3 -9.61 53.36 -49.22
C LEU A 3 -9.34 53.00 -47.75
N GLU A 4 -10.28 53.45 -46.92
CA GLU A 4 -10.49 53.37 -45.47
C GLU A 4 -9.98 52.12 -44.69
N PRO A 5 -9.20 52.29 -43.59
CA PRO A 5 -8.75 51.24 -42.67
C PRO A 5 -9.70 50.94 -41.48
N SER A 6 -10.99 51.31 -41.58
CA SER A 6 -11.97 51.19 -40.48
C SER A 6 -12.59 49.79 -40.36
N ASP A 7 -12.91 49.15 -41.49
CA ASP A 7 -13.54 47.82 -41.52
C ASP A 7 -12.58 46.69 -41.08
N THR A 8 -11.29 46.82 -41.39
CA THR A 8 -10.25 45.86 -40.98
C THR A 8 -10.04 45.87 -39.46
N ASN A 9 -10.07 47.05 -38.83
CA ASN A 9 -9.99 47.20 -37.37
C ASN A 9 -11.22 46.61 -36.66
N ALA A 10 -12.42 46.82 -37.22
CA ALA A 10 -13.65 46.24 -36.67
C ALA A 10 -13.64 44.70 -36.71
N SER A 11 -13.14 44.12 -37.80
CA SER A 11 -12.99 42.67 -37.96
C SER A 11 -11.97 42.07 -36.99
N GLN A 12 -10.83 42.72 -36.79
CA GLN A 12 -9.81 42.31 -35.82
C GLN A 12 -10.33 42.34 -34.38
N ASN A 13 -11.07 43.37 -34.00
CA ASN A 13 -11.69 43.46 -32.67
C ASN A 13 -12.73 42.37 -32.42
N ASN A 14 -13.52 42.00 -33.44
CA ASN A 14 -14.47 40.89 -33.34
C ASN A 14 -13.75 39.54 -33.13
N LEU A 15 -12.63 39.31 -33.84
CA LEU A 15 -11.83 38.10 -33.67
C LEU A 15 -11.24 38.00 -32.26
N LEU A 16 -10.73 39.11 -31.72
CA LEU A 16 -10.19 39.15 -30.36
C LEU A 16 -11.26 38.88 -29.31
N GLN A 17 -12.47 39.43 -29.46
CA GLN A 17 -13.60 39.14 -28.56
C GLN A 17 -14.03 37.68 -28.62
N HIS A 18 -14.03 37.07 -29.81
CA HIS A 18 -14.35 35.66 -29.96
C HIS A 18 -13.30 34.75 -29.29
N LEU A 19 -12.02 35.09 -29.43
CA LEU A 19 -10.94 34.39 -28.76
C LEU A 19 -11.03 34.52 -27.23
N ASP A 20 -11.31 35.71 -26.72
CA ASP A 20 -11.50 35.96 -25.29
C ASP A 20 -12.67 35.13 -24.73
N THR A 21 -13.79 35.10 -25.45
CA THR A 21 -14.97 34.29 -25.10
C THR A 21 -14.63 32.80 -25.08
N LEU A 22 -13.92 32.30 -26.10
CA LEU A 22 -13.50 30.89 -26.18
C LEU A 22 -12.53 30.51 -25.05
N ILE A 23 -11.56 31.37 -24.76
CA ILE A 23 -10.59 31.15 -23.68
C ILE A 23 -11.31 31.12 -22.32
N THR A 24 -12.21 32.08 -22.08
CA THR A 24 -12.98 32.16 -20.83
C THR A 24 -13.87 30.93 -20.65
N ALA A 25 -14.57 30.50 -21.72
CA ALA A 25 -15.38 29.29 -21.68
C ALA A 25 -14.54 28.04 -21.39
N ARG A 26 -13.38 27.90 -22.02
CA ARG A 26 -12.48 26.75 -21.79
C ARG A 26 -11.84 26.75 -20.41
N LEU A 27 -11.49 27.92 -19.87
CA LEU A 27 -10.97 28.04 -18.51
C LEU A 27 -12.04 27.69 -17.49
N SER A 28 -13.28 28.14 -17.69
CA SER A 28 -14.41 27.76 -16.83
C SER A 28 -14.70 26.26 -16.87
N ASP A 29 -14.71 25.65 -18.06
CA ASP A 29 -14.82 24.19 -18.21
C ASP A 29 -13.69 23.46 -17.46
N PHE A 30 -12.46 23.96 -17.55
CA PHE A 30 -11.30 23.38 -16.88
C PHE A 30 -11.40 23.48 -15.37
N GLU A 31 -11.78 24.65 -14.83
CA GLU A 31 -11.94 24.89 -13.40
C GLU A 31 -13.04 24.00 -12.80
N THR A 32 -14.13 23.81 -13.54
CA THR A 32 -15.23 22.92 -13.16
C THR A 32 -14.75 21.47 -13.08
N ARG A 33 -14.08 20.98 -14.14
CA ARG A 33 -13.53 19.61 -14.18
C ARG A 33 -12.47 19.37 -13.11
N PHE A 34 -11.59 20.34 -12.89
CA PHE A 34 -10.55 20.24 -11.87
C PHE A 34 -11.16 20.15 -10.46
N SER A 35 -12.18 20.98 -10.19
CA SER A 35 -12.91 20.97 -8.92
C SER A 35 -13.66 19.65 -8.69
N GLU A 36 -14.29 19.11 -9.72
CA GLU A 36 -14.95 17.80 -9.69
C GLU A 36 -13.94 16.68 -9.41
N GLN A 37 -12.82 16.66 -10.13
CA GLN A 37 -11.77 15.67 -9.95
C GLN A 37 -11.13 15.75 -8.56
N GLN A 38 -10.95 16.95 -8.00
CA GLN A 38 -10.43 17.14 -6.64
C GLN A 38 -11.41 16.63 -5.58
N LYS A 39 -12.72 16.86 -5.76
CA LYS A 39 -13.77 16.31 -4.87
C LYS A 39 -13.83 14.80 -4.92
N GLU A 40 -13.78 14.22 -6.12
CA GLU A 40 -13.79 12.78 -6.32
C GLU A 40 -12.55 12.13 -5.69
N MET A 41 -11.36 12.70 -5.91
CA MET A 41 -10.12 12.24 -5.28
C MET A 41 -10.21 12.33 -3.74
N SER A 42 -10.73 13.42 -3.19
CA SER A 42 -10.93 13.59 -1.74
C SER A 42 -11.92 12.56 -1.17
N SER A 43 -13.00 12.28 -1.88
CA SER A 43 -13.99 11.25 -1.52
C SER A 43 -13.37 9.85 -1.48
N VAL A 44 -12.57 9.50 -2.49
CA VAL A 44 -11.83 8.22 -2.53
C VAL A 44 -10.85 8.12 -1.37
N HIS A 45 -10.14 9.20 -1.02
CA HIS A 45 -9.25 9.23 0.13
C HIS A 45 -10.00 9.05 1.45
N LEU A 46 -11.13 9.72 1.64
CA LEU A 46 -11.97 9.57 2.84
C LEU A 46 -12.50 8.14 2.98
N ALA A 47 -13.04 7.56 1.91
CA ALA A 47 -13.52 6.17 1.93
C ALA A 47 -12.38 5.18 2.25
N LYS A 48 -11.16 5.45 1.78
CA LYS A 48 -9.98 4.65 2.11
C LYS A 48 -9.58 4.80 3.58
N ILE A 49 -9.62 6.01 4.13
CA ILE A 49 -9.36 6.28 5.56
C ILE A 49 -10.42 5.60 6.44
N GLU A 50 -11.69 5.71 6.09
CA GLU A 50 -12.81 5.05 6.78
C GLU A 50 -12.72 3.53 6.71
N GLY A 51 -12.32 2.99 5.56
CA GLY A 51 -12.03 1.56 5.42
C GLY A 51 -10.88 1.11 6.34
N LEU A 52 -9.84 1.93 6.49
CA LEU A 52 -8.71 1.64 7.40
C LEU A 52 -9.11 1.75 8.87
N THR A 53 -9.96 2.71 9.25
CA THR A 53 -10.45 2.84 10.63
C THR A 53 -11.41 1.71 10.99
N ALA A 54 -12.32 1.32 10.09
CA ALA A 54 -13.23 0.18 10.27
C ALA A 54 -12.47 -1.17 10.37
N LYS A 55 -11.40 -1.35 9.59
CA LYS A 55 -10.50 -2.52 9.68
C LYS A 55 -9.81 -2.68 11.05
N SER A 56 -9.78 -1.63 11.88
CA SER A 56 -9.12 -1.65 13.20
C SER A 56 -10.06 -1.97 14.38
N ALA A 57 -11.35 -2.22 14.14
CA ALA A 57 -12.31 -2.46 15.23
C ALA A 57 -12.10 -3.80 15.95
N TYR A 58 -11.54 -4.81 15.27
CA TYR A 58 -11.29 -6.12 15.86
C TYR A 58 -9.84 -6.23 16.39
N GLN A 59 -9.70 -6.49 17.69
CA GLN A 59 -8.40 -6.73 18.31
C GLN A 59 -8.05 -8.23 18.29
N PHE A 60 -6.99 -8.57 17.56
CA PHE A 60 -6.51 -9.94 17.48
C PHE A 60 -5.77 -10.35 18.76
N LYS A 61 -6.16 -11.49 19.34
CA LYS A 61 -5.46 -12.09 20.50
C LYS A 61 -4.04 -12.57 20.19
N ARG A 62 -3.75 -12.86 18.92
CA ARG A 62 -2.47 -13.42 18.46
C ARG A 62 -1.94 -12.56 17.32
N LYS A 63 -0.71 -12.05 17.47
CA LYS A 63 -0.02 -11.25 16.45
C LYS A 63 0.08 -11.97 15.09
N GLY A 64 0.30 -13.29 15.09
CA GLY A 64 0.34 -14.09 13.86
C GLY A 64 -1.01 -14.12 13.11
N ASN A 65 -2.13 -14.16 13.84
CA ASN A 65 -3.46 -14.11 13.23
C ASN A 65 -3.77 -12.74 12.65
N GLU A 66 -3.35 -11.67 13.34
CA GLU A 66 -3.46 -10.31 12.83
C GLU A 66 -2.71 -10.14 11.51
N GLN A 67 -1.47 -10.60 11.45
CA GLN A 67 -0.65 -10.57 10.24
C GLN A 67 -1.28 -11.39 9.11
N GLN A 68 -1.82 -12.57 9.43
CA GLN A 68 -2.51 -13.41 8.45
C GLN A 68 -3.75 -12.72 7.89
N TYR A 69 -4.55 -12.11 8.77
CA TYR A 69 -5.73 -11.37 8.34
C TYR A 69 -5.39 -10.19 7.44
N LYS A 70 -4.40 -9.36 7.83
CA LYS A 70 -3.94 -8.24 7.01
C LYS A 70 -3.49 -8.71 5.63
N HIS A 71 -2.69 -9.76 5.57
CA HIS A 71 -2.27 -10.36 4.30
C HIS A 71 -3.47 -10.84 3.45
N SER A 72 -4.45 -11.53 4.06
CA SER A 72 -5.66 -11.96 3.36
C SER A 72 -6.50 -10.79 2.85
N VAL A 73 -6.56 -9.68 3.58
CA VAL A 73 -7.21 -8.44 3.13
C VAL A 73 -6.49 -7.90 1.90
N ASP A 74 -5.15 -7.81 1.91
CA ASP A 74 -4.38 -7.30 0.77
C ASP A 74 -4.60 -8.15 -0.49
N VAL A 75 -4.60 -9.48 -0.37
CA VAL A 75 -4.91 -10.39 -1.49
C VAL A 75 -6.34 -10.19 -1.98
N CYS A 76 -7.30 -10.06 -1.06
CA CYS A 76 -8.70 -9.82 -1.41
C CYS A 76 -8.85 -8.50 -2.21
N GLU A 77 -8.16 -7.44 -1.80
CA GLU A 77 -8.17 -6.16 -2.51
C GLU A 77 -7.63 -6.29 -3.95
N LYS A 78 -6.56 -7.07 -4.17
CA LYS A 78 -6.05 -7.33 -5.52
C LYS A 78 -7.06 -8.07 -6.39
N LEU A 79 -7.70 -9.09 -5.83
CA LEU A 79 -8.72 -9.88 -6.55
C LEU A 79 -9.98 -9.06 -6.84
N GLN A 80 -10.42 -8.22 -5.90
CA GLN A 80 -11.54 -7.30 -6.10
C GLN A 80 -11.23 -6.27 -7.19
N ALA A 81 -10.03 -5.66 -7.18
CA ALA A 81 -9.62 -4.74 -8.22
C ALA A 81 -9.58 -5.39 -9.62
N ALA A 82 -9.08 -6.63 -9.71
CA ALA A 82 -9.13 -7.40 -10.94
C ALA A 82 -10.58 -7.67 -11.40
N ASN A 83 -11.46 -8.05 -10.47
CA ASN A 83 -12.87 -8.31 -10.77
C ASN A 83 -13.60 -7.05 -11.27
N THR A 84 -13.34 -5.89 -10.66
CA THR A 84 -13.91 -4.60 -11.10
C THR A 84 -13.42 -4.26 -12.51
N ALA A 85 -12.14 -4.47 -12.81
CA ALA A 85 -11.59 -4.26 -14.15
C ALA A 85 -12.22 -5.21 -15.19
N LEU A 86 -12.62 -6.42 -14.81
CA LEU A 86 -13.32 -7.34 -15.73
C LEU A 86 -14.82 -7.03 -15.87
N SER A 87 -15.41 -6.34 -14.89
CA SER A 87 -16.84 -6.02 -14.87
C SER A 87 -17.18 -4.73 -15.63
N SER A 88 -16.20 -3.92 -16.03
CA SER A 88 -16.41 -2.71 -16.83
C SER A 88 -16.89 -3.07 -18.24
N GLN A 89 -17.92 -2.38 -18.73
CA GLN A 89 -18.46 -2.59 -20.08
C GLN A 89 -18.36 -1.29 -20.90
N PRO A 90 -17.82 -1.33 -22.14
CA PRO A 90 -17.16 -2.48 -22.77
C PRO A 90 -15.81 -2.79 -22.10
N VAL A 91 -15.45 -4.07 -22.02
CA VAL A 91 -14.14 -4.50 -21.50
C VAL A 91 -13.08 -4.07 -22.52
N SER A 92 -12.25 -3.11 -22.15
CA SER A 92 -11.12 -2.66 -22.99
C SER A 92 -9.89 -3.57 -22.79
N SER A 93 -8.98 -3.56 -23.76
CA SER A 93 -7.68 -4.25 -23.66
C SER A 93 -6.88 -3.78 -22.43
N SER A 94 -6.93 -2.48 -22.12
CA SER A 94 -6.31 -1.90 -20.93
C SER A 94 -6.92 -2.45 -19.63
N SER A 95 -8.23 -2.68 -19.61
CA SER A 95 -8.92 -3.28 -18.46
C SER A 95 -8.48 -4.73 -18.23
N LEU A 96 -8.28 -5.50 -19.31
CA LEU A 96 -7.76 -6.87 -19.26
C LEU A 96 -6.32 -6.92 -18.73
N GLU A 97 -5.45 -6.00 -19.19
CA GLU A 97 -4.07 -5.91 -18.72
C GLU A 97 -4.01 -5.53 -17.24
N CYS A 98 -4.84 -4.57 -16.82
CA CYS A 98 -4.99 -4.22 -15.41
C CYS A 98 -5.42 -5.43 -14.56
N ALA A 99 -6.45 -6.17 -15.00
CA ALA A 99 -6.91 -7.36 -14.29
C ALA A 99 -5.82 -8.44 -14.16
N ARG A 100 -5.08 -8.71 -15.25
CA ARG A 100 -3.95 -9.65 -15.26
C ARG A 100 -2.85 -9.22 -14.30
N SER A 101 -2.48 -7.95 -14.33
CA SER A 101 -1.47 -7.38 -13.43
C SER A 101 -1.88 -7.55 -11.97
N LYS A 102 -3.14 -7.23 -11.61
CA LYS A 102 -3.65 -7.38 -10.24
C LYS A 102 -3.70 -8.83 -9.78
N ILE A 103 -4.06 -9.77 -10.67
CA ILE A 103 -4.00 -11.21 -10.36
C ILE A 103 -2.55 -11.63 -10.09
N SER A 104 -1.60 -11.19 -10.92
CA SER A 104 -0.18 -11.48 -10.73
C SER A 104 0.32 -10.96 -9.38
N GLU A 105 0.01 -9.70 -9.04
CA GLU A 105 0.34 -9.11 -7.73
C GLU A 105 -0.24 -9.95 -6.58
N GLY A 106 -1.48 -10.44 -6.71
CA GLY A 106 -2.10 -11.33 -5.72
C GLY A 106 -1.41 -12.69 -5.58
N ILE A 107 -0.94 -13.27 -6.68
CA ILE A 107 -0.18 -14.52 -6.69
C ILE A 107 1.19 -14.34 -6.02
N ASP A 108 1.88 -13.23 -6.31
CA ASP A 108 3.19 -12.92 -5.71
C ASP A 108 3.08 -12.74 -4.19
N LEU A 109 2.05 -12.01 -3.74
CA LEU A 109 1.73 -11.89 -2.32
C LEU A 109 1.54 -13.26 -1.67
N LEU A 110 0.73 -14.13 -2.28
CA LEU A 110 0.43 -15.45 -1.73
C LEU A 110 1.69 -16.34 -1.69
N THR A 111 2.48 -16.33 -2.76
CA THR A 111 3.72 -17.11 -2.87
C THR A 111 4.74 -16.66 -1.81
N HIS A 112 4.90 -15.34 -1.64
CA HIS A 112 5.74 -14.79 -0.58
C HIS A 112 5.26 -15.26 0.80
N ARG A 113 3.96 -15.17 1.07
CA ARG A 113 3.41 -15.58 2.37
C ARG A 113 3.56 -17.08 2.64
N GLN A 114 3.35 -17.93 1.64
CA GLN A 114 3.57 -19.38 1.76
C GLN A 114 5.01 -19.69 2.16
N LYS A 115 5.99 -18.97 1.61
CA LYS A 115 7.40 -19.08 2.02
C LYS A 115 7.59 -18.69 3.49
N LEU A 116 6.99 -17.59 3.94
CA LEU A 116 7.09 -17.16 5.34
C LEU A 116 6.45 -18.17 6.31
N ILE A 117 5.34 -18.80 5.92
CA ILE A 117 4.71 -19.86 6.71
C ILE A 117 5.66 -21.06 6.84
N LYS A 118 6.26 -21.51 5.74
CA LYS A 118 7.25 -22.60 5.75
C LYS A 118 8.45 -22.26 6.65
N LEU A 119 8.96 -21.02 6.56
CA LEU A 119 10.06 -20.54 7.42
C LEU A 119 9.66 -20.52 8.90
N ALA A 120 8.45 -20.09 9.23
CA ALA A 120 7.95 -20.12 10.59
C ALA A 120 7.76 -21.55 11.10
N ASP A 121 7.31 -22.48 10.27
CA ASP A 121 7.10 -23.89 10.65
C ASP A 121 8.43 -24.63 10.86
N SER A 122 9.42 -24.38 10.01
CA SER A 122 10.73 -25.03 10.08
C SER A 122 11.62 -24.50 11.20
N SER A 123 11.41 -23.25 11.64
CA SER A 123 12.30 -22.61 12.60
C SER A 123 11.86 -22.78 14.05
N LYS A 124 12.82 -23.07 14.93
CA LYS A 124 12.61 -23.19 16.40
C LYS A 124 11.99 -21.94 17.03
N HIS A 125 12.24 -20.75 16.47
CA HIS A 125 11.72 -19.49 17.00
C HIS A 125 10.44 -19.02 16.28
N GLY A 126 9.91 -19.82 15.34
CA GLY A 126 8.64 -19.57 14.67
C GLY A 126 8.56 -18.22 13.96
N TRP A 127 7.41 -17.56 14.09
CA TRP A 127 7.14 -16.23 13.55
C TRP A 127 8.12 -15.13 13.97
N LYS A 128 8.91 -15.32 15.05
CA LYS A 128 9.96 -14.35 15.41
C LYS A 128 11.06 -14.31 14.35
N VAL A 129 11.38 -15.44 13.71
CA VAL A 129 12.37 -15.50 12.63
C VAL A 129 11.84 -14.78 11.39
N VAL A 130 10.56 -14.97 11.07
CA VAL A 130 9.90 -14.24 9.98
C VAL A 130 10.00 -12.73 10.18
N GLU A 131 9.74 -12.23 11.40
CA GLU A 131 9.88 -10.81 11.72
C GLU A 131 11.32 -10.30 11.51
N GLN A 132 12.33 -11.07 11.91
CA GLN A 132 13.74 -10.73 11.65
C GLN A 132 14.12 -10.84 10.17
N TYR A 133 13.52 -11.78 9.45
CA TYR A 133 13.71 -11.97 8.02
C TYR A 133 13.16 -10.78 7.24
N GLU A 134 11.92 -10.34 7.52
CA GLU A 134 11.25 -9.24 6.82
C GLU A 134 11.87 -7.87 7.13
N THR A 135 12.30 -7.62 8.38
CA THR A 135 12.83 -6.31 8.82
C THR A 135 14.17 -5.91 8.20
N HIS A 136 14.98 -6.87 7.75
CA HIS A 136 16.34 -6.60 7.26
C HIS A 136 16.43 -6.86 5.74
N GLN A 137 15.89 -5.93 4.94
CA GLN A 137 15.86 -5.97 3.47
C GLN A 137 17.20 -5.62 2.78
N LEU A 138 18.29 -5.38 3.52
CA LEU A 138 19.58 -4.92 2.95
C LEU A 138 20.48 -6.03 2.38
N ALA A 139 19.93 -7.16 1.94
CA ALA A 139 20.73 -8.23 1.33
C ALA A 139 20.25 -8.52 -0.10
N SER A 140 21.17 -8.45 -1.06
CA SER A 140 20.97 -8.81 -2.47
C SER A 140 20.43 -10.24 -2.61
N ASP A 141 19.59 -10.45 -3.64
CA ASP A 141 18.77 -11.65 -3.90
C ASP A 141 19.53 -12.98 -3.98
N SER A 142 20.87 -12.94 -4.09
CA SER A 142 21.77 -14.10 -4.16
C SER A 142 21.89 -14.89 -2.84
N ASP A 143 21.18 -14.52 -1.76
CA ASP A 143 21.52 -15.00 -0.42
C ASP A 143 20.34 -15.30 0.51
N ASP A 144 19.25 -15.85 -0.01
CA ASP A 144 18.04 -16.11 0.77
C ASP A 144 18.29 -17.08 1.94
N GLU A 145 19.08 -18.12 1.73
CA GLU A 145 19.46 -19.07 2.78
C GLU A 145 20.33 -18.39 3.86
N LYS A 146 21.29 -17.55 3.46
CA LYS A 146 22.06 -16.77 4.45
C LYS A 146 21.20 -15.73 5.16
N ARG A 147 20.17 -15.19 4.51
CA ARG A 147 19.20 -14.29 5.15
C ARG A 147 18.40 -15.02 6.23
N ILE A 148 17.93 -16.24 5.94
CA ILE A 148 17.26 -17.10 6.92
C ILE A 148 18.20 -17.40 8.09
N HIS A 149 19.42 -17.88 7.84
CA HIS A 149 20.40 -18.16 8.89
C HIS A 149 20.72 -16.93 9.76
N LYS A 150 20.87 -15.74 9.16
CA LYS A 150 21.07 -14.49 9.92
C LYS A 150 19.85 -14.14 10.77
N ALA A 151 18.64 -14.34 10.26
CA ALA A 151 17.41 -14.13 11.03
C ALA A 151 17.33 -15.08 12.23
N GLU A 152 17.65 -16.36 12.03
CA GLU A 152 17.69 -17.35 13.11
C GLU A 152 18.74 -17.03 14.18
N ALA A 153 19.97 -16.70 13.76
CA ALA A 153 21.05 -16.32 14.67
C ALA A 153 20.70 -15.09 15.51
N ARG A 154 20.01 -14.09 14.91
CA ARG A 154 19.49 -12.92 15.63
C ARG A 154 18.44 -13.32 16.67
N CYS A 155 17.48 -14.16 16.29
CA CYS A 155 16.47 -14.66 17.22
C CYS A 155 17.10 -15.44 18.39
N GLU A 156 18.09 -16.28 18.12
CA GLU A 156 18.77 -17.06 19.16
C GLU A 156 19.56 -16.18 20.13
N LYS A 157 20.24 -15.15 19.62
CA LYS A 157 20.92 -14.15 20.44
C LYS A 157 19.93 -13.43 21.38
N ILE A 158 18.81 -12.97 20.84
CA ILE A 158 17.75 -12.29 21.62
C ILE A 158 17.19 -13.25 22.68
N ALA A 159 16.89 -14.50 22.32
CA ALA A 159 16.36 -15.50 23.26
C ALA A 159 17.35 -15.78 24.41
N LYS A 160 18.65 -15.84 24.11
CA LYS A 160 19.71 -16.03 25.11
C LYS A 160 19.83 -14.82 26.04
N GLU A 161 19.82 -13.61 25.51
CA GLU A 161 19.88 -12.36 26.28
C GLU A 161 18.68 -12.22 27.22
N GLU A 162 17.47 -12.51 26.73
CA GLU A 162 16.27 -12.53 27.56
C GLU A 162 16.37 -13.56 28.70
N ARG A 163 16.91 -14.76 28.43
CA ARG A 163 17.10 -15.80 29.47
C ARG A 163 18.05 -15.32 30.56
N VAL A 164 19.17 -14.71 30.17
CA VAL A 164 20.16 -14.15 31.11
C VAL A 164 19.54 -13.00 31.90
N HIS A 165 18.80 -12.10 31.25
CA HIS A 165 18.16 -10.98 31.91
C HIS A 165 17.11 -11.43 32.93
N ARG A 166 16.25 -12.40 32.57
CA ARG A 166 15.28 -13.01 33.49
C ARG A 166 15.97 -13.65 34.70
N SER A 167 17.07 -14.38 34.49
CA SER A 167 17.85 -14.98 35.59
C SER A 167 18.44 -13.93 36.54
N ARG A 168 18.99 -12.83 36.01
CA ARG A 168 19.52 -11.73 36.82
C ARG A 168 18.42 -11.04 37.63
N LYS A 169 17.25 -10.84 37.05
CA LYS A 169 16.08 -10.25 37.74
C LYS A 169 15.56 -11.15 38.86
N ALA A 170 15.49 -12.46 38.63
CA ALA A 170 15.08 -13.43 39.65
C ALA A 170 16.05 -13.48 40.84
N LYS A 171 17.37 -13.43 40.60
CA LYS A 171 18.38 -13.38 41.67
C LYS A 171 18.32 -12.11 42.51
N ARG A 172 17.89 -10.99 41.92
CA ARG A 172 17.77 -9.69 42.61
C ARG A 172 16.57 -9.60 43.55
N TRP A 173 15.57 -10.47 43.38
CA TRP A 173 14.37 -10.52 44.22
C TRP A 173 14.42 -11.81 45.04
N THR A 174 15.22 -11.82 46.10
CA THR A 174 15.10 -12.81 47.17
C THR A 174 14.61 -12.06 48.41
N PRO A 175 13.36 -12.24 48.85
CA PRO A 175 12.93 -11.73 50.15
C PRO A 175 13.76 -12.43 51.22
N TYR A 176 14.21 -11.68 52.23
CA TYR A 176 15.13 -12.16 53.26
C TYR A 176 14.75 -13.55 53.80
N PRO A 177 15.73 -14.43 54.09
CA PRO A 177 15.46 -15.68 54.78
C PRO A 177 14.89 -15.37 56.16
N THR A 178 13.65 -15.80 56.42
CA THR A 178 13.08 -15.80 57.77
C THR A 178 13.88 -16.79 58.62
N GLN A 179 14.56 -16.27 59.65
CA GLN A 179 15.14 -17.08 60.74
C GLN A 179 14.03 -17.61 61.65
#